data_AF-A0A561VVJ9-F1
#
_entry.id   AF-A0A561VVJ9-F1
#
_cell.length_a   1.000
_cell.length_b   1.000
_cell.length_c   1.000
_cell.angle_alpha   90.00
_cell.angle_beta   90.00
_cell.angle_gamma   90.00
#
_symmetry.space_group_name_H-M   'P 1'
#
loop_
_entity.id
_entity.type
_entity.pdbx_description
1 polymer ?
#
loop_
_entity_poly.entity_id
_entity_poly.type
_entity_poly.pdbx_seq_one_letter_code
_entity_poly.pdbx_strand_id
1 'polypeptide(L)'
;MTGRTFYRLRAPGADGATSTAVSVRVDPARPDAYPVYLAVGGGRRRMYLTPDEAWALWRCLSEAVASLGEPPDHIRTRVAPARR
;
A
#
# COMPACT_ATOMS: atom_id res chain seq x y z
N MET A 1 23.31 0.57 -4.79
CA MET A 1 22.41 -0.18 -3.89
C MET A 1 20.96 0.26 -4.10
N THR A 2 20.34 -0.09 -5.23
CA THR A 2 19.00 0.37 -5.62
C THR A 2 18.05 -0.83 -5.76
N GLY A 3 17.92 -1.60 -4.68
CA GLY A 3 17.01 -2.75 -4.62
C GLY A 3 15.55 -2.31 -4.52
N ARG A 4 14.63 -3.21 -4.86
CA ARG A 4 13.20 -2.95 -4.74
C ARG A 4 12.85 -2.90 -3.26
N THR A 5 12.06 -1.90 -2.87
CA THR A 5 11.59 -1.77 -1.50
C THR A 5 10.12 -2.16 -1.42
N PHE A 6 9.80 -3.05 -0.48
CA PHE A 6 8.46 -3.59 -0.29
C PHE A 6 7.92 -3.15 1.07
N TYR A 7 6.70 -2.65 1.06
CA TYR A 7 5.91 -2.28 2.22
C TYR A 7 4.66 -3.14 2.22
N ARG A 8 4.26 -3.65 3.39
CA ARG A 8 3.05 -4.48 3.50
C ARG A 8 2.38 -4.26 4.85
N LEU A 9 1.06 -4.12 4.80
CA LEU A 9 0.18 -4.21 5.94
C LEU A 9 -0.95 -5.20 5.63
N ARG A 10 -1.49 -5.85 6.65
CA ARG A 10 -2.63 -6.75 6.51
C ARG A 10 -3.86 -6.12 7.14
N ALA A 11 -4.92 -5.97 6.35
CA ALA A 11 -6.23 -5.60 6.86
C ALA A 11 -6.94 -6.87 7.37
N PRO A 12 -7.45 -6.89 8.61
CA PRO A 12 -8.20 -8.02 9.13
C PRO A 12 -9.51 -8.22 8.34
N GLY A 13 -9.90 -9.47 8.12
CA GLY A 13 -11.20 -9.83 7.57
C GLY A 13 -12.31 -9.66 8.61
N ALA A 14 -13.56 -9.56 8.14
CA ALA A 14 -14.72 -9.40 9.00
C ALA A 14 -14.94 -10.59 9.96
N ASP A 15 -14.43 -11.77 9.59
CA ASP A 15 -14.48 -13.00 10.37
C ASP A 15 -13.34 -13.15 11.39
N GLY A 16 -12.37 -12.22 11.40
CA GLY A 16 -11.17 -12.29 12.24
C GLY A 16 -10.17 -13.41 11.90
N ALA A 17 -10.60 -14.43 11.14
CA ALA A 17 -9.79 -15.57 10.72
C ALA A 17 -9.00 -15.28 9.43
N THR A 18 -9.50 -14.38 8.58
CA THR A 18 -8.87 -14.02 7.31
C THR A 18 -8.18 -12.67 7.37
N SER A 19 -7.24 -12.43 6.45
CA SER A 19 -6.65 -11.09 6.30
C SER A 19 -6.29 -10.81 4.84
N THR A 20 -6.50 -9.57 4.43
CA THR A 20 -6.16 -9.06 3.10
C THR A 20 -4.81 -8.35 3.16
N ALA A 21 -3.83 -8.85 2.42
CA ALA A 21 -2.55 -8.14 2.27
C ALA A 21 -2.70 -6.93 1.35
N VAL A 22 -2.29 -5.76 1.82
CA VAL A 22 -2.05 -4.54 1.04
C VAL A 22 -0.54 -4.36 0.95
N SER A 23 -0.01 -4.36 -0.27
CA SER A 23 1.43 -4.25 -0.52
C SER A 23 1.73 -3.09 -1.46
N VAL A 24 2.76 -2.33 -1.13
CA VAL A 24 3.35 -1.32 -2.02
C VAL A 24 4.77 -1.75 -2.32
N ARG A 25 5.15 -1.74 -3.60
CA ARG A 25 6.53 -1.94 -4.05
C ARG A 25 7.00 -0.67 -4.74
N VAL A 26 8.18 -0.21 -4.35
CA VAL A 26 8.87 0.93 -4.97
C VAL A 26 10.11 0.39 -5.68
N ASP A 27 10.21 0.69 -6.98
CA ASP A 27 11.30 0.28 -7.86
C ASP A 27 11.86 1.52 -8.59
N PRO A 28 12.79 2.28 -7.95
CA PRO A 28 13.30 3.52 -8.53
C PRO A 28 14.16 3.31 -9.79
N ALA A 29 14.65 2.09 -10.01
CA ALA A 29 15.46 1.73 -11.17
C ALA A 29 14.62 1.31 -12.38
N ARG A 30 13.29 1.38 -12.27
CA ARG A 30 12.39 1.01 -13.35
C ARG A 30 12.51 1.99 -14.52
N PRO A 31 12.54 1.51 -15.78
CA PRO A 31 12.72 2.37 -16.94
C PRO A 31 11.47 3.19 -17.34
N ASP A 32 10.31 2.87 -16.78
CA ASP A 32 9.06 3.60 -17.03
C ASP A 32 8.74 4.59 -15.91
N ALA A 33 7.79 5.51 -16.17
CA ALA A 33 7.38 6.55 -15.24
C ALA A 33 6.63 6.04 -13.99
N TYR A 34 6.40 4.73 -13.86
CA TYR A 34 5.53 4.13 -12.83
C TYR A 34 6.33 3.26 -11.85
N PRO A 35 7.24 3.85 -11.05
CA PRO A 35 8.08 3.09 -10.12
C PRO A 35 7.29 2.53 -8.93
N VAL A 36 6.05 2.97 -8.70
CA VAL A 36 5.21 2.52 -7.59
C VAL A 36 4.22 1.46 -8.08
N TYR A 37 4.14 0.35 -7.36
CA TYR A 37 3.19 -0.72 -7.60
C TYR A 37 2.37 -1.01 -6.34
N LEU A 38 1.06 -0.84 -6.43
CA LEU A 38 0.09 -1.17 -5.38
C LEU A 38 -0.58 -2.52 -5.69
N ALA A 39 -0.70 -3.36 -4.67
CA ALA A 39 -1.40 -4.65 -4.76
C ALA A 39 -2.23 -4.94 -3.51
N VAL A 40 -3.50 -5.30 -3.70
CA VAL A 40 -4.42 -5.68 -2.62
C VAL A 40 -4.92 -7.12 -2.83
N GLY A 41 -5.01 -7.89 -1.74
CA GLY A 41 -5.49 -9.28 -1.76
C GLY A 41 -4.52 -10.23 -2.46
N GLY A 42 -3.22 -10.09 -2.21
CA GLY A 42 -2.20 -10.93 -2.84
C GLY A 42 -1.99 -10.64 -4.33
N GLY A 43 -2.31 -9.42 -4.80
CA GLY A 43 -2.13 -9.01 -6.20
C GLY A 43 -3.38 -9.14 -7.07
N ARG A 44 -4.52 -9.55 -6.50
CA ARG A 44 -5.81 -9.61 -7.21
C ARG A 44 -6.28 -8.24 -7.72
N ARG A 45 -6.04 -7.19 -6.94
CA ARG A 45 -6.30 -5.79 -7.32
C ARG A 45 -4.96 -5.08 -7.40
N ARG A 46 -4.60 -4.58 -8.58
CA ARG A 46 -3.25 -4.07 -8.86
C ARG A 46 -3.27 -2.77 -9.64
N MET A 47 -2.34 -1.87 -9.32
CA MET A 47 -2.19 -0.59 -9.99
C MET A 47 -0.72 -0.19 -10.02
N TYR A 48 -0.29 0.37 -11.15
CA TYR A 48 0.99 1.05 -11.28
C TYR A 48 0.75 2.55 -11.22
N LEU A 49 1.61 3.26 -10.52
CA LEU A 49 1.46 4.68 -10.21
C LEU A 49 2.79 5.40 -10.44
N THR A 50 2.70 6.60 -10.98
CA THR A 50 3.74 7.62 -10.82
C THR A 50 3.82 8.05 -9.35
N PRO A 51 4.91 8.70 -8.91
CA PRO A 51 4.98 9.25 -7.55
C PRO A 51 3.86 10.25 -7.22
N ASP A 52 3.49 11.11 -8.17
CA ASP A 52 2.46 12.14 -7.97
C ASP A 52 1.06 11.53 -7.84
N GLU A 53 0.73 10.53 -8.68
CA GLU A 53 -0.52 9.77 -8.54
C GLU A 53 -0.59 9.04 -7.21
N ALA A 54 0.54 8.51 -6.71
CA ALA A 54 0.59 7.84 -5.41
C ALA A 54 0.31 8.82 -4.25
N TRP A 55 0.86 10.03 -4.31
CA TRP A 55 0.57 11.09 -3.34
C TRP A 55 -0.89 11.56 -3.39
N ALA A 56 -1.42 11.78 -4.60
CA ALA A 56 -2.81 12.16 -4.80
C ALA A 56 -3.76 11.08 -4.27
N LEU A 57 -3.51 9.81 -4.60
CA LEU A 57 -4.26 8.67 -4.09
C LEU A 57 -4.23 8.62 -2.56
N TRP A 58 -3.06 8.75 -1.94
CA TRP A 58 -2.93 8.77 -0.49
C TRP A 58 -3.76 9.88 0.14
N ARG A 59 -3.66 11.11 -0.39
CA ARG A 59 -4.39 12.27 0.14
C ARG A 59 -5.90 12.08 0.02
N CYS A 60 -6.41 11.74 -1.17
CA CYS A 60 -7.83 11.54 -1.42
C CYS A 60 -8.39 10.36 -0.61
N LEU A 61 -7.66 9.25 -0.54
CA LEU A 61 -8.09 8.09 0.22
C LEU A 61 -8.13 8.39 1.72
N SER A 62 -7.11 9.05 2.27
CA SER A 62 -7.06 9.43 3.69
C SER A 62 -8.26 10.28 4.11
N GLU A 63 -8.63 11.27 3.30
CA GLU A 63 -9.81 12.11 3.56
C GLU A 63 -11.11 11.31 3.47
N ALA A 64 -11.26 10.53 2.39
CA ALA A 64 -12.44 9.71 2.19
C ALA A 64 -12.66 8.71 3.33
N VAL A 65 -11.61 8.02 3.79
CA VAL A 65 -11.76 7.03 4.88
C VAL A 65 -11.93 7.68 6.25
N ALA A 66 -11.32 8.85 6.51
CA ALA A 66 -11.54 9.59 7.74
C ALA A 66 -13.00 10.03 7.88
N SER A 67 -13.67 10.33 6.76
CA SER A 67 -15.11 10.64 6.78
C SER A 67 -16.01 9.47 7.19
N LEU A 68 -15.49 8.23 7.21
CA LEU A 68 -16.22 7.02 7.58
C LEU A 68 -16.11 6.68 9.08
N GLY A 69 -15.28 7.41 9.83
CA GLY A 69 -15.12 7.23 11.28
C GLY A 69 -13.66 7.15 11.73
N GLU A 70 -13.47 6.75 12.99
CA GLU A 70 -12.16 6.68 13.61
C GLU A 70 -11.27 5.57 13.00
N PRO A 71 -9.96 5.82 12.84
CA PRO A 71 -9.03 4.84 12.32
C PRO A 71 -8.88 3.62 13.25
N PRO A 72 -8.96 2.38 12.72
CA PRO A 72 -8.81 1.18 13.53
C PRO A 72 -7.35 0.93 13.94
N ASP A 73 -7.11 0.33 15.11
CA ASP A 73 -5.77 0.21 15.71
C ASP A 73 -4.70 -0.42 14.81
N HIS A 74 -5.08 -1.39 13.97
CA HIS A 74 -4.12 -2.08 13.11
C HIS A 74 -3.40 -1.15 12.11
N ILE A 75 -3.95 0.02 11.78
CA ILE A 75 -3.25 0.99 10.91
C ILE A 75 -2.06 1.65 11.59
N ARG A 76 -2.01 1.63 12.94
CA ARG A 76 -0.90 2.16 13.74
C ARG A 76 0.32 1.23 13.74
N THR A 77 0.17 0.02 13.17
CA THR A 77 1.27 -0.93 13.02
C THR A 77 2.42 -0.32 12.24
N ARG A 78 3.62 -0.32 12.81
CA ARG A 78 4.83 0.11 12.11
C ARG A 78 5.11 -0.82 10.93
N VAL A 79 5.12 -0.28 9.71
CA VAL A 79 5.49 -1.02 8.51
C VAL A 79 7.00 -0.91 8.28
N ALA A 80 7.73 -2.02 8.50
CA ALA A 80 9.14 -2.09 8.18
C ALA A 80 9.35 -2.35 6.68
N PRO A 81 10.20 -1.58 5.98
CA PRO A 81 10.52 -1.83 4.58
C PRO A 81 11.34 -3.12 4.46
N ALA A 82 10.91 -4.03 3.59
CA ALA A 82 11.70 -5.18 3.17
C ALA A 82 12.45 -4.83 1.88
N ARG A 83 13.79 -4.96 1.90
CA ARG A 83 14.63 -4.79 0.71
C ARG A 83 14.82 -6.16 0.06
N ARG A 84 14.53 -6.28 -1.23
CA ARG A 84 14.74 -7.50 -2.04
C ARG A 84 15.36 -7.14 -3.39
#